data_AF-A0A350XBX7-F1
#
_entry.id   AF-A0A350XBX7-F1
#
_cell.length_a   1.000
_cell.length_b   1.000
_cell.length_c   1.000
_cell.angle_alpha   90.00
_cell.angle_beta   90.00
_cell.angle_gamma   90.00
#
_symmetry.space_group_name_H-M   'P 1'
#
loop_
_entity.id
_entity.type
_entity.pdbx_description
1 polymer ?
#
loop_
_entity_poly.entity_id
_entity_poly.type
_entity_poly.pdbx_seq_one_letter_code
_entity_poly.pdbx_strand_id
1 'polypeptide(L)'
;MKLEDYFDFLSPEDIRVKGTRIGIEHILYEYIHCGKAPEAIAQQFHTVTLAQVYATILYYLENQESVGKYVGDWLEYCLKAEAEYDKNPSPFAIKLRQLKAEKAAQNRVEQLQAGSPVPRVINLSNNL
;
A
#
# COMPACT_ATOMS: atom_id res chain seq x y z
N MET A 1 -6.67 -17.22 -26.26
CA MET A 1 -6.67 -17.21 -24.78
C MET A 1 -7.80 -16.29 -24.35
N LYS A 2 -8.66 -16.71 -23.43
CA LYS A 2 -9.73 -15.84 -22.92
C LYS A 2 -9.22 -15.09 -21.70
N LEU A 3 -9.59 -13.82 -21.56
CA LEU A 3 -9.07 -12.98 -20.49
C LEU A 3 -9.56 -13.43 -19.12
N GLU A 4 -10.77 -13.97 -19.11
CA GLU A 4 -11.45 -14.55 -17.96
C GLU A 4 -10.70 -15.76 -17.38
N ASP A 5 -9.83 -16.41 -18.17
CA ASP A 5 -9.01 -17.54 -17.70
C ASP A 5 -8.00 -17.13 -16.60
N TYR A 6 -7.72 -15.83 -16.46
CA TYR A 6 -6.83 -15.24 -15.46
C TYR A 6 -7.51 -14.94 -14.12
N PHE A 7 -8.83 -15.08 -14.01
CA PHE A 7 -9.59 -14.66 -12.84
C PHE A 7 -10.46 -15.77 -12.27
N ASP A 8 -10.75 -15.67 -10.98
CA ASP A 8 -11.78 -16.42 -10.28
C ASP A 8 -12.89 -15.44 -9.87
N PHE A 9 -14.07 -15.59 -10.48
CA PHE A 9 -15.26 -14.77 -10.18
C PHE A 9 -16.05 -15.42 -9.04
N LEU A 10 -15.79 -14.99 -7.81
CA LEU A 10 -16.45 -15.53 -6.61
C LEU A 10 -17.85 -14.94 -6.44
N SER A 11 -18.00 -13.65 -6.78
CA SER A 11 -19.28 -12.94 -6.85
C SER A 11 -19.16 -11.75 -7.80
N PRO A 12 -20.25 -11.05 -8.15
CA PRO A 12 -20.18 -9.81 -8.94
C PRO A 12 -19.27 -8.73 -8.34
N GLU A 13 -19.10 -8.74 -7.01
CA GLU A 13 -18.28 -7.78 -6.25
C GLU A 13 -16.98 -8.43 -5.71
N ASP A 14 -16.63 -9.65 -6.15
CA ASP A 14 -15.42 -10.33 -5.71
C ASP A 14 -14.78 -11.09 -6.87
N ILE A 15 -13.81 -10.43 -7.50
CA ILE A 15 -13.03 -10.95 -8.62
C ILE A 15 -11.58 -11.07 -8.18
N ARG A 16 -11.08 -12.31 -8.12
CA ARG A 16 -9.71 -12.61 -7.70
C ARG A 16 -8.83 -12.91 -8.90
N VAL A 17 -7.55 -12.57 -8.79
CA VAL A 17 -6.52 -13.10 -9.69
C VAL A 17 -6.35 -14.59 -9.41
N LYS A 18 -6.50 -15.40 -10.45
CA LYS A 18 -6.59 -16.86 -10.35
C LYS A 18 -5.40 -17.48 -9.62
N GLY A 19 -5.71 -18.39 -8.71
CA GLY A 19 -4.69 -19.06 -7.88
C GLY A 19 -4.09 -18.17 -6.80
N THR A 20 -4.64 -16.98 -6.56
CA THR A 20 -4.22 -16.05 -5.51
C THR A 20 -5.42 -15.60 -4.68
N ARG A 21 -5.15 -14.90 -3.56
CA ARG A 21 -6.19 -14.19 -2.79
C ARG A 21 -6.27 -12.70 -3.13
N ILE A 22 -5.52 -12.27 -4.14
CA ILE A 22 -5.42 -10.85 -4.52
C ILE A 22 -6.60 -10.52 -5.41
N GLY A 23 -7.45 -9.61 -4.96
CA GLY A 23 -8.51 -9.03 -5.77
C GLY A 23 -7.95 -8.12 -6.86
N ILE A 24 -8.68 -8.01 -7.98
CA ILE A 24 -8.26 -7.17 -9.11
C ILE A 24 -8.17 -5.69 -8.72
N GLU A 25 -8.97 -5.25 -7.74
CA GLU A 25 -8.99 -3.90 -7.20
C GLU A 25 -7.64 -3.45 -6.64
N HIS A 26 -6.85 -4.36 -6.07
CA HIS A 26 -5.52 -4.04 -5.57
C HIS A 26 -4.53 -3.75 -6.69
N ILE A 27 -4.60 -4.50 -7.80
CA ILE A 27 -3.76 -4.25 -8.97
C ILE A 27 -4.20 -2.96 -9.67
N LEU A 28 -5.51 -2.78 -9.83
CA LEU A 28 -6.07 -1.60 -10.49
C LEU A 28 -5.85 -0.34 -9.67
N TYR A 29 -5.86 -0.41 -8.34
CA TYR A 29 -5.51 0.73 -7.49
C TYR A 29 -4.09 1.22 -7.76
N GLU A 30 -3.12 0.31 -7.81
CA GLU A 30 -1.72 0.65 -8.07
C GLU A 30 -1.51 1.21 -9.48
N TYR A 31 -2.25 0.71 -10.46
CA TYR A 31 -2.20 1.20 -11.84
C TYR A 31 -2.88 2.57 -12.00
N ILE A 32 -4.13 2.71 -11.55
CA ILE A 32 -4.98 3.89 -11.79
C ILE A 32 -4.60 5.04 -10.85
N HIS A 33 -4.44 4.77 -9.55
CA HIS A 33 -4.27 5.81 -8.53
C HIS A 33 -2.81 6.06 -8.17
N CYS A 34 -1.96 5.03 -8.20
CA CYS A 34 -0.53 5.20 -7.93
C CYS A 34 0.32 5.37 -9.20
N GLY A 35 -0.26 5.18 -10.39
CA GLY A 35 0.42 5.36 -11.68
C GLY A 35 1.61 4.42 -11.88
N LYS A 36 1.62 3.25 -11.21
CA LYS A 36 2.74 2.32 -11.29
C LYS A 36 2.74 1.59 -12.62
N ALA A 37 3.94 1.36 -13.16
CA ALA A 37 4.13 0.48 -14.31
C ALA A 37 3.77 -0.98 -13.95
N PRO A 38 3.23 -1.77 -14.89
CA PRO A 38 2.85 -3.17 -14.65
C PRO A 38 3.96 -4.04 -14.03
N GLU A 39 5.21 -3.82 -14.43
CA GLU A 39 6.39 -4.53 -13.92
C GLU A 39 6.66 -4.20 -12.45
N ALA A 40 6.44 -2.95 -12.04
CA ALA A 40 6.57 -2.55 -10.65
C ALA A 40 5.44 -3.15 -9.79
N ILE A 41 4.23 -3.22 -10.33
CA ILE A 41 3.08 -3.87 -9.68
C ILE A 41 3.36 -5.36 -9.47
N ALA A 42 3.88 -6.07 -10.48
CA ALA A 42 4.24 -7.48 -10.36
C ALA A 42 5.33 -7.74 -9.32
N GLN A 43 6.28 -6.82 -9.16
CA GLN A 43 7.32 -6.92 -8.11
C GLN A 43 6.73 -6.73 -6.69
N GLN A 44 5.68 -5.92 -6.55
CA GLN A 44 5.00 -5.71 -5.27
C GLN A 44 4.15 -6.93 -4.86
N PHE A 45 3.48 -7.57 -5.82
CA PHE A 45 2.62 -8.73 -5.56
C PHE A 45 3.30 -10.03 -5.96
N HIS A 46 4.15 -10.57 -5.08
CA HIS A 46 5.01 -11.73 -5.39
C HIS A 46 4.28 -13.04 -5.77
N THR A 47 2.98 -13.15 -5.51
CA THR A 47 2.15 -14.30 -5.93
C THR A 47 1.46 -14.09 -7.29
N VAL A 48 1.53 -12.88 -7.85
CA VAL A 48 0.89 -12.51 -9.10
C VAL A 48 1.94 -12.40 -10.19
N THR A 49 1.71 -13.09 -11.29
CA THR A 49 2.60 -13.04 -12.46
C THR A 49 2.42 -11.74 -13.24
N LEU A 50 3.46 -11.31 -13.96
CA LEU A 50 3.37 -10.14 -14.84
C LEU A 50 2.23 -10.29 -15.88
N ALA A 51 2.01 -11.50 -16.40
CA ALA A 51 0.92 -11.78 -17.32
C ALA A 51 -0.46 -11.54 -16.67
N GLN A 52 -0.65 -11.91 -15.40
CA GLN A 52 -1.87 -11.62 -14.64
C GLN A 52 -2.07 -10.11 -14.42
N VAL A 53 -1.00 -9.36 -14.16
CA VAL A 53 -1.08 -7.89 -14.04
C VAL A 53 -1.57 -7.27 -15.35
N TYR A 54 -0.94 -7.62 -16.47
CA TYR A 54 -1.37 -7.14 -17.78
C TYR A 54 -2.80 -7.58 -18.12
N ALA A 55 -3.16 -8.83 -17.82
CA ALA A 55 -4.53 -9.31 -18.02
C ALA A 55 -5.54 -8.48 -17.22
N THR A 56 -5.22 -8.14 -15.96
CA THR A 56 -6.06 -7.31 -15.10
C THR A 56 -6.25 -5.91 -15.68
N ILE A 57 -5.17 -5.28 -16.14
CA ILE A 57 -5.22 -3.95 -16.76
C ILE A 57 -6.04 -4.00 -18.06
N LEU A 58 -5.80 -5.00 -18.91
CA LEU A 58 -6.56 -5.17 -20.15
C LEU A 58 -8.06 -5.38 -19.86
N TYR A 59 -8.39 -6.19 -18.85
CA TYR A 59 -9.77 -6.46 -18.46
C TYR A 59 -10.48 -5.19 -18.03
N TYR A 60 -9.79 -4.34 -17.26
CA TYR A 60 -10.29 -3.02 -16.91
C TYR A 60 -10.47 -2.12 -18.14
N LEU A 61 -9.50 -2.07 -19.05
CA LEU A 61 -9.58 -1.23 -20.25
C LEU A 61 -10.71 -1.63 -21.21
N GLU A 62 -11.06 -2.91 -21.26
CA GLU A 62 -12.21 -3.39 -22.04
C GLU A 62 -13.57 -3.18 -21.32
N ASN A 63 -13.55 -3.00 -20.00
CA ASN A 63 -14.75 -2.94 -19.15
C ASN A 63 -14.73 -1.71 -18.21
N GLN A 64 -14.25 -0.56 -18.70
CA GLN A 64 -13.91 0.58 -17.85
C GLN A 64 -15.08 1.10 -17.01
N GLU A 65 -16.31 1.08 -17.55
CA GLU A 65 -17.48 1.57 -16.83
C GLU A 65 -17.83 0.66 -15.65
N SER A 66 -18.01 -0.64 -15.89
CA SER A 66 -18.41 -1.60 -14.85
C SER A 66 -17.30 -1.84 -13.83
N VAL A 67 -16.07 -2.07 -14.30
CA VAL A 67 -14.91 -2.32 -13.42
C VAL A 67 -14.47 -1.03 -12.72
N GLY A 68 -14.58 0.13 -13.38
CA GLY A 68 -14.32 1.42 -12.74
C GLY A 68 -15.29 1.69 -11.59
N LYS A 69 -16.59 1.38 -11.77
CA LYS A 69 -17.58 1.44 -10.69
C LYS A 69 -17.21 0.49 -9.55
N TYR A 70 -16.88 -0.76 -9.87
CA TYR A 70 -16.46 -1.77 -8.90
C TYR A 70 -15.28 -1.28 -8.01
N VAL A 71 -14.22 -0.76 -8.63
CA VAL A 71 -13.06 -0.23 -7.90
C VAL A 71 -13.41 1.02 -7.09
N GLY A 72 -14.28 1.88 -7.62
CA GLY A 72 -14.78 3.06 -6.92
C GLY A 72 -15.57 2.72 -5.66
N ASP A 73 -16.49 1.76 -5.76
CA ASP A 73 -17.30 1.28 -4.63
C ASP A 73 -16.41 0.65 -3.54
N TRP A 74 -15.41 -0.13 -3.95
CA TRP A 74 -14.40 -0.67 -3.03
C TRP A 74 -13.62 0.43 -2.30
N LEU A 75 -13.17 1.46 -3.02
CA LEU A 75 -12.43 2.57 -2.42
C LEU A 75 -13.30 3.36 -1.43
N GLU A 76 -14.57 3.62 -1.77
CA GLU A 76 -15.52 4.28 -0.88
C GLU A 76 -15.77 3.46 0.39
N TYR A 77 -15.93 2.13 0.24
CA TYR A 77 -16.06 1.23 1.37
C TYR A 77 -14.83 1.29 2.30
N CYS A 78 -13.61 1.23 1.74
CA CYS A 78 -12.37 1.32 2.51
C CYS A 78 -12.27 2.64 3.28
N LEU A 79 -12.56 3.77 2.63
CA LEU A 79 -12.51 5.09 3.26
C LEU A 79 -13.53 5.23 4.40
N LYS A 80 -14.74 4.71 4.21
CA LYS A 80 -15.77 4.69 5.27
C LYS A 80 -15.32 3.84 6.46
N ALA A 81 -14.82 2.64 6.20
CA ALA A 81 -14.34 1.73 7.25
C ALA A 81 -13.18 2.34 8.05
N GLU A 82 -12.25 3.03 7.37
CA GLU A 82 -11.15 3.75 8.03
C GLU A 82 -11.67 4.90 8.90
N ALA A 83 -12.58 5.73 8.37
CA ALA A 83 -13.19 6.82 9.13
C ALA A 83 -13.99 6.34 10.35
N GLU A 84 -14.66 5.20 10.26
CA GLU A 84 -15.36 4.58 11.39
C GLU A 84 -14.38 4.06 12.44
N TYR A 85 -13.30 3.40 12.00
CA TYR A 85 -12.26 2.91 12.90
C TYR A 85 -11.55 4.05 13.65
N ASP A 86 -11.30 5.18 12.99
CA ASP A 86 -10.67 6.34 13.63
C ASP A 86 -11.58 7.04 14.63
N LYS A 87 -12.90 7.02 14.41
CA LYS A 87 -13.88 7.52 15.38
C LYS A 87 -13.99 6.63 16.62
N ASN A 88 -13.81 5.33 16.47
CA ASN A 88 -13.96 4.36 17.56
C ASN A 88 -12.81 3.33 17.59
N PRO A 89 -11.58 3.76 17.90
CA PRO A 89 -10.44 2.85 17.92
C PRO A 89 -10.59 1.86 19.07
N SER A 90 -10.20 0.60 18.84
CA SER A 90 -10.26 -0.42 19.89
C SER A 90 -9.40 -0.03 21.11
N PRO A 91 -9.75 -0.48 22.33
CA PRO A 91 -8.95 -0.22 23.53
C PRO A 91 -7.49 -0.63 23.39
N PHE A 92 -7.24 -1.74 22.67
CA PHE A 92 -5.88 -2.19 22.35
C PHE A 92 -5.14 -1.22 21.43
N ALA A 93 -5.80 -0.69 20.40
CA ALA A 93 -5.21 0.29 19.50
C ALA A 93 -4.87 1.60 20.21
N ILE A 94 -5.73 2.08 21.13
CA ILE A 94 -5.46 3.25 21.98
C ILE A 94 -4.22 2.99 22.83
N LYS A 95 -4.17 1.84 23.52
CA LYS A 95 -3.02 1.47 24.37
C LYS A 95 -1.72 1.38 23.56
N LEU A 96 -1.77 0.80 22.36
CA LEU A 96 -0.61 0.71 21.49
C LEU A 96 -0.12 2.10 21.01
N ARG A 97 -1.05 3.01 20.70
CA ARG A 97 -0.73 4.41 20.34
C ARG A 97 -0.03 5.14 21.50
N GLN A 98 -0.50 4.96 22.74
CA GLN A 98 0.12 5.53 23.94
C GLN A 98 1.55 5.01 24.14
N LEU A 99 1.75 3.69 24.12
CA LEU A 99 3.08 3.07 24.29
C LEU A 99 4.08 3.52 23.20
N LYS A 100 3.61 3.72 21.96
CA LYS A 100 4.44 4.26 20.88
C LYS A 100 4.85 5.71 21.15
N ALA A 101 3.93 6.54 21.64
CA ALA A 101 4.21 7.95 21.96
C ALA A 101 5.21 8.07 23.13
N GLU A 102 5.05 7.26 24.17
CA GLU A 102 5.97 7.19 25.31
C GLU A 102 7.39 6.81 24.88
N LYS A 103 7.54 5.76 24.08
CA LYS A 103 8.85 5.36 23.54
C LYS A 103 9.47 6.44 22.65
N ALA A 104 8.68 7.10 21.81
CA ALA A 104 9.19 8.18 20.97
C ALA A 104 9.67 9.38 21.79
N ALA A 105 8.98 9.71 22.88
CA ALA A 105 9.38 10.77 23.81
C ALA A 105 10.66 10.39 24.58
N GLN A 106 10.77 9.15 25.07
CA GLN A 106 11.98 8.63 25.71
C GLN A 106 13.19 8.69 24.77
N ASN A 107 13.06 8.16 23.56
CA ASN A 107 14.12 8.20 22.55
C ASN A 107 14.55 9.64 22.23
N ARG A 108 13.61 10.59 22.18
CA ARG A 108 13.91 12.01 21.94
C ARG A 108 14.65 12.64 23.12
N VAL A 109 14.26 12.34 24.36
CA VAL A 109 14.93 12.83 25.56
C VAL A 109 16.35 12.26 25.65
N GLU A 110 16.53 10.97 25.39
CA GLU A 110 17.84 10.32 25.36
C GLU A 110 18.76 10.93 24.28
N GLN A 111 18.24 11.21 23.08
CA GLN A 111 19.00 11.88 22.01
C GLN A 111 19.40 13.31 22.39
N LEU A 112 18.54 14.06 23.09
CA LEU A 112 18.85 15.41 23.55
C LEU A 112 19.86 15.40 24.72
N GLN A 113 19.80 14.37 25.58
CA GLN A 113 20.74 14.17 26.69
C GLN A 113 22.10 13.63 26.23
N ALA A 114 22.16 12.90 25.11
CA ALA A 114 23.41 12.36 24.56
C ALA A 114 24.34 13.42 23.94
N GLY A 115 23.86 14.65 23.70
CA GLY A 115 24.63 15.74 23.10
C GLY A 115 24.98 15.49 21.63
N SER A 116 24.82 16.50 20.77
CA SER A 116 25.16 16.41 19.33
C SER A 116 26.52 15.72 19.09
N PRO A 117 26.65 14.77 18.14
CA PRO A 117 27.97 14.48 17.60
C PRO A 117 28.39 15.75 16.84
N VAL A 118 29.38 16.47 17.38
CA VAL A 118 30.03 17.58 16.71
C VAL A 118 30.46 17.08 15.32
N PRO A 119 30.04 17.71 14.20
CA PRO A 119 30.59 17.33 12.91
C PRO A 119 32.10 17.55 12.97
N ARG A 120 32.86 16.50 12.68
CA ARG A 120 34.33 16.54 12.62
C ARG A 120 34.72 17.56 11.54
N VAL A 121 34.97 18.80 11.94
CA VAL A 121 35.57 19.82 11.07
C VAL A 121 36.93 19.28 10.68
N ILE A 122 37.07 18.87 9.43
CA ILE A 122 38.35 18.47 8.85
C ILE A 122 39.14 19.77 8.72
N ASN A 123 40.04 20.05 9.67
CA ASN A 123 40.99 21.14 9.54
C ASN A 123 41.97 20.78 8.41
N LEU A 124 41.69 21.27 7.21
CA LEU A 124 42.67 21.38 6.13
C LEU A 124 43.34 22.74 6.24
N SER A 125 44.40 22.82 7.04
CA SER A 125 45.37 23.90 6.92
C SER A 125 46.75 23.41 7.28
N ASN A 126 47.54 23.28 6.20
CA ASN A 126 48.98 23.50 6.08
C ASN A 126 49.95 22.45 6.63
N ASN A 127 50.62 21.79 5.68
CA ASN A 127 52.08 21.71 5.72
C ASN A 127 52.62 22.00 4.31
N LEU A 128 53.49 23.03 4.28
CA LEU A 128 54.65 23.30 3.41
C LEU A 128 54.79 22.52 2.10
#